data_AF-A0AAU1D1N1-F1
#
_entry.id   AF-A0AAU1D1N1-F1
#
_cell.length_a   1.000
_cell.length_b   1.000
_cell.length_c   1.000
_cell.angle_alpha   90.00
_cell.angle_beta   90.00
_cell.angle_gamma   90.00
#
_symmetry.space_group_name_H-M   'P 1'
#
loop_
_entity.id
_entity.type
_entity.pdbx_description
1 polymer ?
#
loop_
_entity_poly.entity_id
_entity_poly.type
_entity_poly.pdbx_seq_one_letter_code
_entity_poly.pdbx_strand_id
1 'polypeptide(L)'
;MTERPSKHWRDGVADEAGKVAAGTLNAEDAFMADLYPVPLLDATDAALGAFESQLRTLRSPSDDEVFEAVERVVLALNVINDQHDGAAYETGEREELGDYIDQALTECGVDVSALTARHGLGRYEITDKWRDW
;
A
#
# COMPACT_ATOMS: atom_id res chain seq x y z
N MET A 1 -7.36 5.12 -11.14
CA MET A 1 -6.89 4.64 -9.85
C MET A 1 -6.48 3.21 -10.09
N THR A 2 -5.18 2.97 -10.08
CA THR A 2 -4.58 1.64 -10.17
C THR A 2 -5.16 0.71 -9.11
N GLU A 3 -5.01 -0.58 -9.33
CA GLU A 3 -5.51 -1.60 -8.42
C GLU A 3 -4.71 -1.58 -7.11
N ARG A 4 -5.41 -1.63 -5.97
CA ARG A 4 -4.76 -1.64 -4.65
C ARG A 4 -4.08 -2.99 -4.42
N PRO A 5 -2.86 -3.01 -3.83
CA PRO A 5 -2.16 -4.26 -3.48
C PRO A 5 -3.01 -5.22 -2.64
N SER A 6 -3.83 -4.67 -1.72
CA SER A 6 -4.74 -5.45 -0.86
C SER A 6 -5.78 -6.28 -1.62
N LYS A 7 -6.02 -6.00 -2.91
CA LYS A 7 -6.87 -6.84 -3.74
C LYS A 7 -6.14 -8.10 -4.20
N HIS A 8 -4.89 -7.98 -4.67
CA HIS A 8 -4.07 -9.14 -5.04
C HIS A 8 -3.94 -10.11 -3.84
N TRP A 9 -3.68 -9.57 -2.65
CA TRP A 9 -3.58 -10.37 -1.43
C TRP A 9 -4.90 -11.08 -1.09
N ARG A 10 -6.05 -10.39 -1.21
CA ARG A 10 -7.39 -10.98 -1.06
C ARG A 10 -7.66 -12.10 -2.07
N ASP A 11 -7.28 -11.89 -3.32
CA ASP A 11 -7.45 -12.88 -4.39
C ASP A 11 -6.63 -14.14 -4.07
N GLY A 12 -5.43 -13.99 -3.50
CA GLY A 12 -4.62 -15.09 -3.00
C GLY A 12 -5.25 -15.87 -1.84
N VAL A 13 -5.83 -15.17 -0.85
CA VAL A 13 -6.61 -15.80 0.24
C VAL A 13 -7.78 -16.61 -0.32
N ALA A 14 -8.51 -16.04 -1.29
CA ALA A 14 -9.65 -16.71 -1.91
C ALA A 14 -9.24 -17.93 -2.75
N ASP A 15 -8.12 -17.84 -3.47
CA ASP A 15 -7.57 -18.93 -4.26
C ASP A 15 -7.17 -20.12 -3.39
N GLU A 16 -6.43 -19.90 -2.30
CA GLU A 16 -6.09 -20.98 -1.36
C GLU A 16 -7.31 -21.58 -0.69
N ALA A 17 -8.27 -20.76 -0.24
CA ALA A 17 -9.52 -21.25 0.32
C ALA A 17 -10.28 -22.14 -0.68
N GLY A 18 -10.29 -21.76 -1.97
CA GLY A 18 -10.86 -22.56 -3.05
C GLY A 18 -10.16 -23.90 -3.25
N LYS A 19 -8.82 -23.92 -3.22
CA LYS A 19 -8.02 -25.15 -3.33
C LYS A 19 -8.20 -26.08 -2.13
N VAL A 20 -8.29 -25.53 -0.92
CA VAL A 20 -8.61 -26.32 0.29
C VAL A 20 -10.00 -26.94 0.18
N ALA A 21 -11.01 -26.16 -0.24
CA ALA A 21 -12.36 -26.68 -0.45
C ALA A 21 -12.44 -27.75 -1.54
N ALA A 22 -11.59 -27.66 -2.57
CA ALA A 22 -11.46 -28.65 -3.63
C ALA A 22 -10.61 -29.87 -3.25
N GLY A 23 -9.96 -29.86 -2.07
CA GLY A 23 -9.04 -30.91 -1.63
C GLY A 23 -7.74 -30.98 -2.44
N THR A 24 -7.38 -29.90 -3.15
CA THR A 24 -6.14 -29.80 -3.95
C THR A 24 -5.01 -29.10 -3.21
N LEU A 25 -5.31 -28.54 -2.04
CA LEU A 25 -4.36 -27.98 -1.07
C LEU A 25 -4.74 -28.46 0.33
N ASN A 26 -3.77 -28.86 1.14
CA ASN A 26 -4.05 -29.18 2.54
C ASN A 26 -4.26 -27.90 3.33
N ALA A 27 -5.14 -27.92 4.33
CA ALA A 27 -5.38 -26.75 5.17
C ALA A 27 -4.12 -26.28 5.93
N GLU A 28 -3.18 -27.18 6.22
CA GLU A 28 -1.90 -26.85 6.85
C GLU A 28 -0.89 -26.17 5.92
N ASP A 29 -1.10 -26.29 4.60
CA ASP A 29 -0.27 -25.68 3.56
C ASP A 29 -0.86 -24.35 3.05
N ALA A 30 -2.01 -23.93 3.58
CA ALA A 30 -2.73 -22.72 3.16
C ALA A 30 -2.38 -21.54 4.08
N PHE A 31 -1.32 -20.81 3.73
CA PHE A 31 -0.75 -19.74 4.56
C PHE A 31 -1.31 -18.35 4.28
N MET A 32 -2.02 -18.13 3.17
CA MET A 32 -2.43 -16.79 2.75
C MET A 32 -3.37 -16.12 3.75
N ALA A 33 -4.23 -16.90 4.43
CA ALA A 33 -5.13 -16.35 5.45
C ALA A 33 -4.39 -15.93 6.73
N ASP A 34 -3.24 -16.54 7.02
CA ASP A 34 -2.40 -16.19 8.15
C ASP A 34 -1.50 -14.99 7.82
N LEU A 35 -0.98 -14.92 6.59
CA LEU A 35 -0.17 -13.79 6.09
C LEU A 35 -1.02 -12.54 5.88
N TYR A 36 -2.22 -12.69 5.33
CA TYR A 36 -3.12 -11.59 4.99
C TYR A 36 -4.46 -11.74 5.71
N PRO A 37 -4.48 -11.62 7.04
CA PRO A 37 -5.71 -11.71 7.81
C PRO A 37 -6.64 -10.56 7.42
N VAL A 38 -7.95 -10.80 7.42
CA VAL A 38 -8.97 -9.81 7.00
C VAL A 38 -8.80 -8.43 7.68
N PRO A 39 -8.52 -8.33 9.00
CA PRO A 39 -8.27 -7.04 9.63
C PRO A 39 -7.12 -6.24 9.02
N LEU A 40 -6.02 -6.91 8.63
CA LEU A 40 -4.89 -6.25 7.93
C LEU A 40 -5.37 -5.70 6.58
N LEU A 41 -6.00 -6.57 5.79
CA LEU A 41 -6.49 -6.22 4.45
C LEU A 41 -7.47 -5.04 4.46
N ASP A 42 -8.38 -5.02 5.43
CA ASP A 42 -9.38 -3.95 5.56
C ASP A 42 -8.74 -2.65 6.06
N ALA A 43 -7.79 -2.72 6.99
CA ALA A 43 -7.06 -1.54 7.47
C ALA A 43 -6.18 -0.92 6.38
N THR A 44 -5.41 -1.74 5.63
CA THR A 44 -4.61 -1.28 4.49
C THR A 44 -5.50 -0.67 3.42
N ASP A 45 -6.61 -1.32 3.06
CA ASP A 45 -7.54 -0.80 2.06
C ASP A 45 -8.16 0.54 2.46
N ALA A 46 -8.51 0.70 3.75
CA ALA A 46 -9.02 1.95 4.28
C ALA A 46 -7.99 3.07 4.25
N ALA A 47 -6.73 2.79 4.62
CA ALA A 47 -5.64 3.76 4.56
C ALA A 47 -5.38 4.24 3.13
N LEU A 48 -5.29 3.30 2.19
CA LEU A 48 -5.14 3.63 0.76
C LEU A 48 -6.37 4.40 0.26
N GLY A 49 -7.59 3.98 0.59
CA GLY A 49 -8.81 4.68 0.18
C GLY A 49 -8.93 6.11 0.72
N ALA A 50 -8.42 6.37 1.92
CA ALA A 50 -8.32 7.72 2.47
C ALA A 50 -7.33 8.57 1.68
N PHE A 51 -6.15 8.02 1.36
CA PHE A 51 -5.15 8.67 0.50
C PHE A 51 -5.70 9.01 -0.88
N GLU A 52 -6.35 8.06 -1.55
CA GLU A 52 -6.99 8.30 -2.85
C GLU A 52 -8.03 9.44 -2.78
N SER A 53 -8.84 9.44 -1.71
CA SER A 53 -9.87 10.45 -1.51
C SER A 53 -9.24 11.83 -1.33
N GLN A 54 -8.13 11.90 -0.58
CA GLN A 54 -7.35 13.12 -0.44
C GLN A 54 -6.79 13.59 -1.80
N LEU A 55 -6.16 12.71 -2.59
CA LEU A 55 -5.60 13.08 -3.89
C LEU A 55 -6.66 13.66 -4.84
N ARG A 56 -7.89 13.12 -4.83
CA ARG A 56 -9.00 13.65 -5.65
C ARG A 56 -9.41 15.08 -5.30
N THR A 57 -9.11 15.55 -4.08
CA THR A 57 -9.39 16.93 -3.65
C THR A 57 -8.30 17.92 -4.07
N LEU A 58 -7.10 17.44 -4.38
CA LEU A 58 -5.98 18.29 -4.78
C LEU A 58 -6.21 18.82 -6.20
N ARG A 59 -6.13 20.14 -6.36
CA ARG A 59 -6.29 20.84 -7.65
C ARG A 59 -5.05 21.69 -7.88
N SER A 60 -4.13 21.19 -8.71
CA SER A 60 -2.80 21.80 -8.90
C SER A 60 -2.05 21.94 -7.55
N PRO A 61 -1.81 20.82 -6.83
CA PRO A 61 -1.18 20.87 -5.52
C PRO A 61 0.24 21.43 -5.60
N SER A 62 0.64 22.10 -4.53
CA SER A 62 2.03 22.39 -4.22
C SER A 62 2.79 21.10 -3.84
N ASP A 63 4.12 21.16 -3.93
CA ASP A 63 4.99 20.05 -3.51
C ASP A 63 4.71 19.64 -2.05
N ASP A 64 4.51 20.61 -1.17
CA ASP A 64 4.22 20.38 0.25
C ASP A 64 2.89 19.64 0.45
N GLU A 65 1.84 20.00 -0.30
CA GLU A 65 0.55 19.29 -0.22
C GLU A 65 0.65 17.83 -0.70
N VAL A 66 1.50 17.57 -1.70
CA VAL A 66 1.76 16.20 -2.15
C VAL A 66 2.52 15.42 -1.07
N PHE A 67 3.59 15.98 -0.53
CA PHE A 67 4.37 15.33 0.53
C PHE A 67 3.54 15.09 1.79
N GLU A 68 2.66 16.02 2.16
CA GLU A 68 1.77 15.86 3.32
C GLU A 68 0.71 14.77 3.09
N ALA A 69 0.30 14.51 1.85
CA ALA A 69 -0.57 13.37 1.53
C ALA A 69 0.20 12.05 1.63
N VAL A 70 1.45 12.01 1.12
CA VAL A 70 2.34 10.84 1.22
C VAL A 70 2.68 10.52 2.67
N GLU A 71 3.06 11.53 3.45
CA GLU A 71 3.36 11.39 4.88
C GLU A 71 2.19 10.75 5.63
N ARG A 72 0.97 11.25 5.44
CA ARG A 72 -0.21 10.72 6.13
C ARG A 72 -0.46 9.25 5.81
N VAL A 73 -0.36 8.84 4.55
CA VAL A 73 -0.60 7.44 4.18
C VAL A 73 0.52 6.53 4.69
N VAL A 74 1.78 6.96 4.63
CA VAL A 74 2.90 6.16 5.14
C VAL A 74 2.81 6.00 6.65
N LEU A 75 2.49 7.06 7.39
CA LEU A 75 2.30 6.97 8.84
C LEU A 75 1.11 6.07 9.22
N ALA A 76 0.02 6.09 8.44
CA ALA A 76 -1.09 5.16 8.65
C ALA A 76 -0.65 3.70 8.42
N LEU A 77 0.18 3.45 7.41
CA LEU A 77 0.73 2.13 7.11
C LEU A 77 1.70 1.65 8.20
N ASN A 78 2.54 2.53 8.75
CA ASN A 78 3.37 2.22 9.94
C ASN A 78 2.51 1.77 11.12
N VAL A 79 1.42 2.50 11.42
CA VAL A 79 0.50 2.15 12.52
C VAL A 79 -0.14 0.78 12.29
N ILE A 80 -0.54 0.48 11.04
CA ILE A 80 -1.08 -0.84 10.70
C ILE A 80 -0.01 -1.92 10.89
N ASN A 81 1.23 -1.66 10.45
CA ASN A 81 2.33 -2.61 10.64
C ASN A 81 2.53 -2.93 12.13
N ASP A 82 2.58 -1.89 12.98
CA ASP A 82 2.76 -2.03 14.43
C ASP A 82 1.61 -2.78 15.11
N GLN A 83 0.38 -2.61 14.64
CA GLN A 83 -0.80 -3.36 15.13
C GLN A 83 -0.73 -4.85 14.81
N HIS A 84 0.14 -5.24 13.89
CA HIS A 84 0.41 -6.59 13.44
C HIS A 84 1.85 -7.00 13.78
N ASP A 85 2.31 -6.60 14.98
CA ASP A 85 3.62 -6.95 15.57
C ASP A 85 4.84 -6.53 14.73
N GLY A 86 4.67 -5.56 13.83
CA GLY A 86 5.72 -5.10 12.91
C GLY A 86 5.99 -6.03 11.74
N ALA A 87 5.14 -7.05 11.53
CA ALA A 87 5.31 -8.11 10.54
C ALA A 87 4.20 -8.14 9.49
N ALA A 88 3.44 -7.05 9.34
CA ALA A 88 2.32 -7.00 8.41
C ALA A 88 2.77 -6.88 6.95
N TYR A 89 3.96 -6.33 6.72
CA TYR A 89 4.47 -6.03 5.40
C TYR A 89 5.95 -6.43 5.31
N GLU A 90 6.24 -7.43 4.49
CA GLU A 90 7.60 -7.83 4.17
C GLU A 90 8.12 -7.00 3.00
N THR A 91 9.35 -7.28 2.55
CA THR A 91 9.99 -6.53 1.46
C THR A 91 9.09 -6.40 0.23
N GLY A 92 8.38 -7.47 -0.16
CA GLY A 92 7.51 -7.46 -1.33
C GLY A 92 6.33 -6.52 -1.18
N GLU A 93 5.60 -6.60 -0.07
CA GLU A 93 4.45 -5.73 0.20
C GLU A 93 4.87 -4.26 0.29
N ARG A 94 6.03 -3.97 0.91
CA ARG A 94 6.57 -2.61 1.00
C ARG A 94 6.87 -2.01 -0.37
N GLU A 95 7.41 -2.81 -1.29
CA GLU A 95 7.64 -2.42 -2.68
C GLU A 95 6.30 -2.17 -3.39
N GLU A 96 5.34 -3.10 -3.31
CA GLU A 96 4.01 -2.97 -3.92
C GLU A 96 3.28 -1.70 -3.44
N LEU A 97 3.41 -1.36 -2.16
CA LEU A 97 2.76 -0.19 -1.59
C LEU A 97 3.47 1.12 -1.97
N GLY A 98 4.81 1.09 -2.07
CA GLY A 98 5.58 2.21 -2.63
C GLY A 98 5.19 2.50 -4.08
N ASP A 99 5.13 1.46 -4.90
CA ASP A 99 4.74 1.54 -6.31
C ASP A 99 3.30 2.03 -6.46
N TYR A 100 2.39 1.53 -5.63
CA TYR A 100 1.00 1.99 -5.63
C TYR A 100 0.89 3.49 -5.31
N ILE A 101 1.66 3.99 -4.32
CA ILE A 101 1.66 5.42 -3.96
C ILE A 101 2.22 6.28 -5.12
N ASP A 102 3.35 5.89 -5.74
CA ASP A 102 3.90 6.58 -6.94
C ASP A 102 2.88 6.62 -8.09
N GLN A 103 2.24 5.48 -8.36
CA GLN A 103 1.29 5.37 -9.46
C GLN A 103 0.01 6.17 -9.19
N ALA A 104 -0.53 6.14 -7.97
CA ALA A 104 -1.71 6.91 -7.59
C ALA A 104 -1.47 8.43 -7.73
N LEU A 105 -0.29 8.91 -7.34
CA LEU A 105 0.12 10.30 -7.56
C LEU A 105 0.21 10.63 -9.05
N THR A 106 0.88 9.77 -9.82
CA THR A 106 1.04 9.92 -11.28
C THR A 106 -0.31 10.00 -11.99
N GLU A 107 -1.27 9.14 -11.63
CA GLU A 107 -2.62 9.14 -12.20
C GLU A 107 -3.43 10.40 -11.84
N CYS A 108 -3.07 11.09 -10.75
CA CYS A 108 -3.63 12.39 -10.39
C CYS A 108 -2.92 13.57 -11.08
N GLY A 109 -1.98 13.29 -11.98
CA GLY A 109 -1.25 14.30 -12.75
C GLY A 109 -0.03 14.88 -12.05
N VAL A 110 0.43 14.27 -10.95
CA VAL A 110 1.69 14.65 -10.29
C VAL A 110 2.85 14.03 -11.08
N ASP A 111 3.79 14.85 -11.54
CA ASP A 111 5.06 14.36 -12.06
C ASP A 111 5.99 14.01 -10.87
N VAL A 112 5.88 12.77 -10.40
CA VAL A 112 6.62 12.28 -9.23
C VAL A 112 8.13 12.39 -9.47
N SER A 113 8.61 12.05 -10.66
CA SER A 113 10.02 12.17 -11.02
C SER A 113 10.53 13.61 -10.94
N ALA A 114 9.76 14.58 -11.45
CA ALA A 114 10.14 15.98 -11.34
C ALA A 114 10.03 16.49 -9.89
N LEU A 115 9.02 16.05 -9.14
CA LEU A 115 8.83 16.37 -7.73
C LEU A 115 10.02 15.90 -6.90
N THR A 116 10.35 14.61 -6.94
CA THR A 116 11.47 14.05 -6.15
C THR A 116 12.79 14.70 -6.53
N ALA A 117 13.04 14.93 -7.84
CA ALA A 117 14.26 15.58 -8.30
C ALA A 117 14.44 17.02 -7.75
N ARG A 118 13.36 17.80 -7.63
CA ARG A 118 13.42 19.15 -7.01
C ARG A 118 13.82 19.11 -5.54
N HIS A 119 13.56 18.00 -4.86
CA HIS A 119 13.83 17.79 -3.44
C HIS A 119 15.07 16.90 -3.19
N GLY A 120 15.84 16.58 -4.23
CA GLY A 120 17.06 15.78 -4.11
C GLY A 120 16.83 14.30 -3.82
N LEU A 121 15.63 13.79 -4.12
CA LEU A 121 15.21 12.41 -3.91
C LEU A 121 15.19 11.63 -5.24
N GLY A 122 15.50 10.34 -5.16
CA GLY A 122 15.20 9.37 -6.21
C GLY A 122 13.70 9.20 -6.40
N ARG A 123 13.29 8.76 -7.60
CA ARG A 123 11.85 8.58 -7.94
C ARG A 123 11.12 7.70 -6.92
N TYR A 124 11.76 6.60 -6.51
CA TYR A 124 11.18 5.62 -5.60
C TYR A 124 11.38 5.96 -4.12
N GLU A 125 12.03 7.10 -3.81
CA GLU A 125 12.36 7.49 -2.43
C GLU A 125 11.31 8.42 -1.81
N ILE A 126 10.21 8.71 -2.52
CA ILE A 126 9.19 9.68 -2.07
C ILE A 126 8.55 9.30 -0.71
N THR A 127 8.50 8.01 -0.40
CA THR A 127 7.97 7.48 0.87
C THR A 127 9.04 7.30 1.96
N ASP A 128 10.32 7.29 1.60
CA ASP A 128 11.39 6.74 2.46
C ASP A 128 11.59 7.53 3.74
N LYS A 129 11.33 8.84 3.70
CA LYS A 129 11.48 9.72 4.87
C LYS A 129 10.62 9.28 6.07
N TRP A 130 9.48 8.65 5.82
CA TRP A 130 8.50 8.31 6.86
C TRP A 130 8.30 6.80 7.04
N ARG A 131 8.95 5.99 6.21
CA ARG A 131 8.78 4.54 6.18
C ARG A 131 9.54 3.92 7.36
N ASP A 132 8.80 3.47 8.38
CA ASP A 132 9.33 2.71 9.53
C ASP A 132 8.91 1.24 9.51
N TRP A 133 7.88 0.92 8.73
CA TRP A 133 7.37 -0.41 8.46
C TRP A 133 8.34 -1.31 7.72
#